data_AF-A0A6I7NDQ2-F1
#
_entry.id   AF-A0A6I7NDQ2-F1
#
_cell.length_a   1.000
_cell.length_b   1.000
_cell.length_c   1.000
_cell.angle_alpha   90.00
_cell.angle_beta   90.00
_cell.angle_gamma   90.00
#
_symmetry.space_group_name_H-M   'P 1'
#
loop_
_entity.id
_entity.type
_entity.pdbx_description
1 polymer ?
#
loop_
_entity_poly.entity_id
_entity_poly.type
_entity_poly.pdbx_seq_one_letter_code
_entity_poly.pdbx_strand_id
1 'polypeptide(L)'
;MDIRKLWLTLVQWADPQVDHERIRVIGRVLIHLRNKEKSLLDLKDAVTDDEQRADLANKLSVLRAQRTKGLRALRELRAERRAGARASGKEATGPQEASADSEKSGDSASTAPGR
;
A
#
# COMPACT_ATOMS: atom_id res chain seq x y z
N MET A 1 -20.19 15.65 -6.56
CA MET A 1 -19.54 15.17 -5.33
C MET A 1 -18.26 15.97 -5.12
N ASP A 2 -18.11 16.63 -3.96
CA ASP A 2 -17.10 17.67 -3.74
C ASP A 2 -15.79 17.06 -3.21
N ILE A 3 -14.68 17.22 -3.94
CA ILE A 3 -13.36 16.60 -3.66
C ILE A 3 -12.84 17.05 -2.29
N ARG A 4 -13.16 18.27 -1.85
CA ARG A 4 -12.77 18.80 -0.55
C ARG A 4 -13.44 18.05 0.60
N LYS A 5 -14.70 17.65 0.42
CA LYS A 5 -15.46 16.89 1.42
C LYS A 5 -14.93 15.47 1.55
N LEU A 6 -14.55 14.84 0.44
CA LEU A 6 -13.96 13.48 0.43
C LEU A 6 -12.68 13.39 1.27
N TRP A 7 -11.81 14.40 1.21
CA TRP A 7 -10.54 14.40 1.93
C TRP A 7 -10.72 14.55 3.45
N LEU A 8 -11.69 15.36 3.89
CA LEU A 8 -11.94 15.61 5.31
C LEU A 8 -12.50 14.37 6.04
N THR A 9 -13.40 13.63 5.39
CA THR A 9 -14.01 12.42 5.97
C THR A 9 -12.99 11.27 6.14
N LEU A 10 -11.93 11.24 5.33
CA LEU A 10 -10.90 10.21 5.32
C LEU A 10 -9.89 10.31 6.47
N VAL A 11 -9.68 11.50 7.02
CA VAL A 11 -8.71 11.74 8.09
C VAL A 11 -9.24 11.28 9.46
N GLN A 12 -10.56 11.14 9.63
CA GLN A 12 -11.19 10.99 10.95
C GLN A 12 -11.28 9.57 11.52
N TRP A 13 -10.86 8.53 10.79
CA TRP A 13 -10.97 7.14 11.26
C TRP A 13 -9.56 6.54 11.44
N ALA A 14 -9.18 6.27 12.68
CA ALA A 14 -7.92 5.65 13.08
C ALA A 14 -8.22 4.33 13.82
N ASP A 15 -8.17 3.23 13.08
CA ASP A 15 -8.27 1.84 13.56
C ASP A 15 -7.36 0.98 12.64
N PRO A 16 -6.62 -0.03 13.12
CA PRO A 16 -5.71 -0.82 12.28
C PRO A 16 -6.35 -1.50 11.05
N GLN A 17 -7.65 -1.82 11.05
CA GLN A 17 -8.35 -2.24 9.82
C GLN A 17 -8.55 -1.10 8.82
N VAL A 18 -8.55 0.15 9.31
CA VAL A 18 -8.73 1.36 8.52
C VAL A 18 -7.50 1.71 7.71
N ASP A 19 -6.29 1.23 8.05
CA ASP A 19 -5.09 1.54 7.26
C ASP A 19 -5.11 0.91 5.86
N HIS A 20 -5.61 -0.32 5.73
CA HIS A 20 -5.79 -0.95 4.42
C HIS A 20 -6.83 -0.22 3.57
N GLU A 21 -7.94 0.19 4.19
CA GLU A 21 -8.98 0.93 3.50
C GLU A 21 -8.53 2.35 3.16
N ARG A 22 -7.78 3.02 4.04
CA ARG A 22 -7.15 4.33 3.77
C ARG A 22 -6.20 4.27 2.59
N ILE A 23 -5.29 3.29 2.55
CA ILE A 23 -4.37 3.08 1.43
C ILE A 23 -5.16 2.85 0.12
N ARG A 24 -6.21 2.03 0.17
CA ARG A 24 -7.07 1.74 -0.98
C ARG A 24 -7.81 2.98 -1.46
N VAL A 25 -8.42 3.74 -0.56
CA VAL A 25 -9.19 4.94 -0.89
C VAL A 25 -8.28 6.03 -1.42
N ILE A 26 -7.14 6.31 -0.79
CA ILE A 26 -6.14 7.26 -1.30
C ILE A 26 -5.66 6.81 -2.69
N GLY A 27 -5.44 5.51 -2.90
CA GLY A 27 -5.12 4.95 -4.21
C GLY A 27 -6.18 5.25 -5.27
N ARG A 28 -7.47 5.04 -4.96
CA ARG A 28 -8.59 5.36 -5.86
C ARG A 28 -8.68 6.86 -6.16
N VAL A 29 -8.51 7.70 -5.15
CA VAL A 29 -8.49 9.17 -5.33
C VAL A 29 -7.35 9.56 -6.27
N LEU A 30 -6.15 9.02 -6.08
CA LEU A 30 -5.01 9.32 -6.95
C LEU A 30 -5.24 8.89 -8.42
N ILE A 31 -5.89 7.75 -8.65
CA ILE A 31 -6.30 7.32 -9.99
C ILE A 31 -7.29 8.32 -10.59
N HIS A 32 -8.31 8.73 -9.82
CA HIS A 32 -9.29 9.71 -10.27
C HIS A 32 -8.64 11.05 -10.61
N LEU A 33 -7.73 11.55 -9.76
CA LEU A 33 -6.98 12.79 -10.00
C LEU A 33 -6.14 12.68 -11.28
N ARG A 34 -5.48 11.54 -11.53
CA ARG A 34 -4.72 11.30 -12.77
C ARG A 34 -5.64 11.33 -14.01
N ASN A 35 -6.79 10.69 -13.95
CA ASN A 35 -7.74 10.67 -15.07
C ASN A 35 -8.26 12.08 -15.34
N LYS A 36 -8.58 12.83 -14.28
CA LYS A 36 -9.03 14.24 -14.40
C LYS A 36 -7.93 15.15 -14.95
N GLU A 37 -6.67 14.95 -14.51
CA GLU A 37 -5.51 15.65 -15.06
C GLU A 37 -5.40 15.41 -16.58
N LYS A 38 -5.50 14.16 -17.03
CA LYS A 38 -5.48 13.82 -18.45
C LYS A 38 -6.61 14.53 -19.21
N SER A 39 -7.86 14.44 -18.75
CA SER A 39 -8.99 15.10 -19.42
C SER A 39 -8.86 16.63 -19.48
N LEU A 40 -8.24 17.25 -18.47
CA LEU A 40 -8.00 18.70 -18.47
C LEU A 40 -6.86 19.10 -19.40
N LEU A 41 -5.85 18.25 -19.58
CA LEU A 41 -4.81 18.46 -20.59
C LEU A 41 -5.40 18.37 -22.00
N ASP A 42 -6.17 17.30 -22.27
CA ASP A 42 -6.85 17.12 -23.56
C ASP A 42 -7.76 18.33 -23.89
N LEU A 43 -8.48 18.84 -22.87
CA LEU A 43 -9.32 20.03 -23.03
C LEU A 43 -8.50 21.31 -23.25
N LYS A 44 -7.36 21.48 -22.54
CA LYS A 44 -6.51 22.65 -22.70
C LYS A 44 -5.93 22.74 -24.11
N ASP A 45 -5.59 21.62 -24.71
CA ASP A 45 -5.05 21.56 -26.07
C ASP A 45 -6.13 21.84 -27.13
N ALA A 46 -7.40 21.56 -26.82
CA ALA A 46 -8.53 21.84 -27.71
C ALA A 46 -9.05 23.29 -27.64
N VAL A 47 -8.74 24.02 -26.57
CA VAL A 47 -9.23 25.38 -26.35
C VAL A 47 -8.29 26.41 -26.97
N THR A 48 -8.87 27.33 -27.74
CA THR A 48 -8.16 28.45 -28.40
C THR A 48 -8.22 29.75 -27.61
N ASP A 49 -9.18 29.87 -26.69
CA ASP A 49 -9.36 31.04 -25.84
C ASP A 49 -8.31 31.09 -24.72
N ASP A 50 -7.65 32.24 -24.57
CA ASP A 50 -6.51 32.38 -23.66
C ASP A 50 -6.93 32.48 -22.19
N GLU A 51 -8.09 33.07 -21.88
CA GLU A 51 -8.63 33.09 -20.52
C GLU A 51 -9.00 31.68 -20.07
N GLN A 52 -9.69 30.92 -20.92
CA GLN A 52 -10.02 29.52 -20.66
C GLN A 52 -8.76 28.66 -20.52
N ARG A 53 -7.71 28.89 -21.33
CA ARG A 53 -6.42 28.19 -21.18
C ARG A 53 -5.73 28.53 -19.87
N ALA A 54 -5.78 29.78 -19.41
CA ALA A 54 -5.25 30.18 -18.11
C ALA A 54 -6.01 29.51 -16.95
N ASP A 55 -7.34 29.47 -17.03
CA ASP A 55 -8.20 28.78 -16.07
C ASP A 55 -7.92 27.28 -15.99
N LEU A 56 -7.75 26.62 -17.14
CA LEU A 56 -7.39 25.21 -17.20
C LEU A 56 -6.00 24.96 -16.63
N ALA A 57 -5.03 25.85 -16.90
CA ALA A 57 -3.70 25.77 -16.30
C ALA A 57 -3.74 25.89 -14.77
N ASN A 58 -4.56 26.79 -14.24
CA ASN A 58 -4.78 26.94 -12.79
C ASN A 58 -5.40 25.67 -12.17
N LYS A 59 -6.43 25.12 -12.81
CA LYS A 59 -7.06 23.86 -12.37
C LYS A 59 -6.07 22.70 -12.38
N LEU A 60 -5.24 22.59 -13.43
CA LEU A 60 -4.17 21.58 -13.53
C LEU A 60 -3.13 21.73 -12.41
N SER A 61 -2.73 22.96 -12.09
CA SER A 61 -1.79 23.24 -11.00
C SER A 61 -2.32 22.74 -9.66
N VAL A 62 -3.57 23.07 -9.32
CA VAL A 62 -4.23 22.59 -8.09
C VAL A 62 -4.30 21.06 -8.05
N LEU A 63 -4.67 20.43 -9.17
CA LEU A 63 -4.76 18.97 -9.29
C LEU A 63 -3.41 18.29 -9.05
N ARG A 64 -2.33 18.82 -9.63
CA ARG A 64 -0.96 18.32 -9.44
C ARG A 64 -0.49 18.48 -8.00
N ALA A 65 -0.82 19.60 -7.36
CA ALA A 65 -0.52 19.83 -5.95
C ALA A 65 -1.25 18.82 -5.04
N GLN A 66 -2.55 18.59 -5.29
CA GLN A 66 -3.33 17.58 -4.57
C GLN A 66 -2.78 16.17 -4.77
N ARG A 67 -2.42 15.80 -6.00
CA ARG A 67 -1.83 14.51 -6.33
C ARG A 67 -0.49 14.31 -5.61
N THR A 68 0.35 15.35 -5.55
CA THR A 68 1.62 15.31 -4.83
C THR A 68 1.41 15.08 -3.33
N LYS A 69 0.45 15.80 -2.72
CA LYS A 69 0.08 15.59 -1.31
C LYS A 69 -0.42 14.17 -1.05
N GLY A 70 -1.32 13.66 -1.90
CA GLY A 70 -1.84 12.31 -1.79
C GLY A 70 -0.77 11.22 -1.95
N LEU A 71 0.21 11.42 -2.84
CA LEU A 71 1.34 10.49 -3.00
C LEU A 71 2.25 10.46 -1.78
N ARG A 72 2.48 11.60 -1.13
CA ARG A 72 3.25 11.66 0.13
C ARG A 72 2.50 10.93 1.24
N ALA A 73 1.23 11.22 1.46
CA ALA A 73 0.39 10.54 2.44
C ALA A 73 0.35 9.01 2.21
N LEU A 74 0.24 8.57 0.95
CA LEU A 74 0.27 7.14 0.62
C LEU A 74 1.63 6.49 0.94
N ARG A 75 2.75 7.20 0.76
CA ARG A 75 4.09 6.71 1.11
C ARG A 75 4.26 6.63 2.62
N GLU A 76 3.80 7.63 3.36
CA GLU A 76 3.82 7.67 4.82
C GLU A 76 3.01 6.51 5.41
N LEU A 77 1.75 6.33 5.01
CA LEU A 77 0.92 5.20 5.47
C LEU A 77 1.53 3.83 5.15
N ARG A 78 2.18 3.68 3.99
CA ARG A 78 2.90 2.43 3.64
C ARG A 78 4.19 2.25 4.45
N ALA A 79 4.83 3.33 4.90
CA ALA A 79 6.00 3.27 5.76
C ALA A 79 5.59 2.90 7.19
N GLU A 80 4.56 3.55 7.73
CA GLU A 80 3.95 3.26 9.03
C GLU A 80 3.51 1.80 9.13
N ARG A 81 2.79 1.28 8.13
CA ARG A 81 2.39 -0.13 8.09
C ARG A 81 3.58 -1.08 8.11
N ARG A 82 4.66 -0.78 7.38
CA ARG A 82 5.89 -1.61 7.38
C ARG A 82 6.63 -1.54 8.71
N ALA A 83 6.65 -0.37 9.35
CA ALA A 83 7.26 -0.20 10.67
C ALA A 83 6.45 -0.93 11.75
N GLY A 84 5.11 -0.80 11.74
CA GLY A 84 4.20 -1.52 12.63
C GLY A 84 4.30 -3.04 12.48
N ALA A 85 4.35 -3.55 11.24
CA ALA A 85 4.54 -4.98 10.98
C ALA A 85 5.91 -5.52 11.44
N ARG A 86 6.96 -4.67 11.45
CA ARG A 86 8.28 -5.03 12.00
C ARG A 86 8.30 -4.98 13.52
N ALA A 87 7.55 -4.07 14.13
CA ALA A 87 7.39 -3.98 15.58
C ALA A 87 6.59 -5.17 16.14
N SER A 88 5.55 -5.63 15.44
CA SER A 88 4.77 -6.82 15.81
C SER A 88 5.44 -8.15 15.44
N GLY A 89 6.59 -8.12 14.76
CA GLY A 89 7.33 -9.30 14.30
C GLY A 89 8.43 -9.79 15.25
N LYS A 90 8.54 -9.23 16.47
CA LYS A 90 9.43 -9.71 17.54
C LYS A 90 8.61 -10.38 18.64
N GLU A 91 8.10 -11.58 18.38
CA GLU A 91 7.78 -12.62 19.38
C GLU A 91 7.19 -13.85 18.65
N ALA A 92 8.05 -14.55 17.91
CA ALA A 92 7.80 -15.93 17.48
C ALA A 92 9.15 -16.61 17.22
N THR A 93 9.99 -16.63 18.25
CA THR A 93 11.13 -17.55 18.30
C THR A 93 11.09 -18.20 19.68
N GLY A 94 10.08 -19.05 19.87
CA GLY A 94 10.12 -20.06 20.93
C GLY A 94 11.11 -21.15 20.53
N PRO A 95 11.94 -21.66 21.46
CA PRO A 95 12.93 -22.67 21.15
C PRO A 95 12.22 -23.99 20.83
N GLN A 96 12.38 -24.50 19.61
CA GLN A 96 12.09 -25.91 19.34
C GLN A 96 13.29 -26.72 19.85
N GLU A 97 13.26 -27.05 21.14
CA GLU A 97 13.90 -28.28 21.62
C GLU A 97 13.13 -29.45 21.00
N ALA A 98 13.66 -29.98 19.90
CA ALA A 98 13.22 -31.26 19.37
C ALA A 98 13.98 -32.37 20.11
N SER A 99 13.48 -32.68 21.31
CA SER A 99 13.74 -33.95 21.98
C SER A 99 13.00 -35.04 21.19
N ALA A 100 13.73 -35.87 20.47
CA ALA A 100 13.23 -37.12 19.91
C ALA A 100 14.23 -38.22 20.24
N ASP A 101 14.27 -38.58 21.52
CA ASP A 101 14.70 -39.90 21.95
C ASP A 101 13.50 -40.83 21.68
N SER A 102 13.65 -41.70 20.69
CA SER A 102 12.68 -42.76 20.42
C SER A 102 13.45 -43.99 20.01
N GLU A 103 13.65 -44.81 21.02
CA GLU A 103 14.09 -46.18 20.98
C GLU A 103 13.35 -46.93 19.85
N LYS A 104 14.11 -47.49 18.92
CA LYS A 104 13.65 -48.63 18.15
C LYS A 104 14.77 -49.65 18.07
N SER A 105 14.70 -50.58 19.01
CA SER A 105 15.39 -51.85 18.98
C SER A 105 15.09 -52.56 17.65
N GLY A 106 16.15 -52.98 16.99
CA GLY A 106 16.13 -53.75 15.76
C GLY A 106 17.37 -54.63 15.71
N ASP A 107 17.51 -55.47 16.73
CA ASP A 107 18.48 -56.55 16.75
C ASP A 107 17.88 -57.75 16.01
N SER A 108 18.45 -58.11 14.87
CA SER A 108 18.66 -59.51 14.48
C SER A 108 19.59 -59.55 13.28
N ALA A 109 20.74 -60.14 13.55
CA ALA A 109 21.93 -60.27 12.72
C ALA A 109 21.83 -61.37 11.64
N SER A 110 22.95 -61.48 10.91
CA SER A 110 23.49 -62.68 10.23
C SER A 110 23.00 -62.91 8.79
N THR A 111 23.81 -63.20 7.76
CA THR A 111 25.22 -63.66 7.64
C THR A 111 25.56 -63.60 6.12
N ALA A 112 26.51 -62.75 5.69
CA ALA A 112 27.88 -63.09 5.25
C ALA A 112 28.06 -63.35 3.71
N PRO A 113 29.29 -63.21 3.16
CA PRO A 113 29.56 -62.62 1.84
C PRO A 113 30.08 -63.62 0.79
N GLY A 114 30.20 -63.18 -0.47
CA GLY A 114 31.02 -63.90 -1.44
C GLY A 114 31.01 -63.40 -2.89
N ARG A 115 32.08 -62.68 -3.23
CA ARG A 115 32.76 -62.49 -4.54
C ARG A 115 31.98 -61.95 -5.75
#